data_AF-A0AA40E8R5-F1
#
_entry.id   AF-A0AA40E8R5-F1
#
_cell.length_a   1.000
_cell.length_b   1.000
_cell.length_c   1.000
_cell.angle_alpha   90.00
_cell.angle_beta   90.00
_cell.angle_gamma   90.00
#
_symmetry.space_group_name_H-M   'P 1'
#
loop_
_entity.id
_entity.type
_entity.pdbx_description
1 polymer ?
#
loop_
_entity_poly.entity_id
_entity_poly.type
_entity_poly.pdbx_seq_one_letter_code
_entity_poly.pdbx_strand_id
1 'polypeptide(L)'
;MAQHGFAPAVLATPERNFPRDFQQNAYTWCVISVDAPEWYFCPVYKTILGKQEDFDKICSETPIALAPGLFDVPKADTPPPIDFLRSLPEVDTAGFWGIYALVMEKLGFPVKLCVGSGTNARDRVLGRMRDYDRQQLLPRFVKLAPEAGYTITHRGLLC
;
A
#
# COMPACT_ATOMS: atom_id res chain seq x y z
N MET A 1 16.42 38.94 -2.08
CA MET A 1 16.75 37.52 -2.31
C MET A 1 16.83 36.85 -0.95
N ALA A 2 15.74 36.24 -0.48
CA ALA A 2 15.71 35.53 0.80
C ALA A 2 15.72 34.03 0.52
N GLN A 3 16.80 33.36 0.90
CA GLN A 3 16.90 31.90 0.90
C GLN A 3 16.14 31.37 2.11
N HIS A 4 14.95 30.82 1.90
CA HIS A 4 14.26 30.03 2.92
C HIS A 4 14.82 28.61 2.88
N GLY A 5 15.74 28.31 3.80
CA GLY A 5 16.18 26.96 4.07
C GLY A 5 15.05 26.16 4.72
N PHE A 6 14.57 25.14 4.02
CA PHE A 6 13.67 24.12 4.58
C PHE A 6 14.54 23.14 5.36
N ALA A 7 14.62 23.31 6.68
CA ALA A 7 15.15 22.26 7.55
C ALA A 7 14.02 21.25 7.81
N PRO A 8 14.20 19.94 7.53
CA PRO A 8 13.22 18.94 7.93
C PRO A 8 13.25 18.83 9.46
N ALA A 9 12.12 19.09 10.10
CA ALA A 9 11.94 18.78 11.51
C ALA A 9 11.99 17.26 11.67
N VAL A 10 13.13 16.74 12.12
CA VAL A 10 13.26 15.36 12.58
C VAL A 10 12.44 15.27 13.88
N LEU A 11 11.21 14.76 13.76
CA LEU A 11 10.40 14.37 14.91
C LEU A 11 11.07 13.14 15.54
N ALA A 12 12.00 13.39 16.46
CA ALA A 12 12.51 12.37 17.36
C ALA A 12 11.40 12.02 18.36
N THR A 13 10.53 11.08 18.01
CA THR A 13 9.63 10.46 18.99
C THR A 13 10.38 9.35 19.71
N PRO A 14 10.38 9.32 21.07
CA PRO A 14 10.98 8.24 21.82
C PRO A 14 10.29 6.92 21.47
N GLU A 15 11.07 5.87 21.21
CA GLU A 15 10.58 4.52 20.96
C GLU A 15 9.78 4.02 22.17
N ARG A 16 8.47 4.27 22.16
CA ARG A 16 7.53 3.61 23.06
C ARG A 16 7.08 2.33 22.37
N ASN A 17 7.47 1.20 22.95
CA ASN A 17 7.00 -0.12 22.54
C ASN A 17 5.51 -0.29 22.83
N PHE A 18 4.67 0.24 21.94
CA PHE A 18 3.24 -0.05 21.92
C PHE A 18 2.96 -1.38 21.20
N PRO A 19 1.82 -2.04 21.47
CA PRO A 19 1.36 -3.17 20.65
C PRO A 19 1.37 -2.82 19.15
N ARG A 20 1.69 -3.77 18.26
CA ARG A 20 1.87 -3.51 16.81
C ARG A 20 0.67 -2.79 16.19
N ASP A 21 -0.54 -3.20 16.53
CA ASP A 21 -1.79 -2.60 16.01
C ASP A 21 -1.94 -1.13 16.45
N PHE A 22 -1.51 -0.81 17.67
CA PHE A 22 -1.50 0.55 18.20
C PHE A 22 -0.47 1.43 17.49
N GLN A 23 0.69 0.87 17.14
CA GLN A 23 1.70 1.61 16.37
C GLN A 23 1.20 1.93 14.96
N GLN A 24 0.55 0.99 14.27
CA GLN A 24 0.03 1.20 12.92
C GLN A 24 -1.02 2.31 12.87
N ASN A 25 -2.00 2.28 13.78
CA ASN A 25 -3.04 3.31 13.84
C ASN A 25 -2.46 4.68 14.17
N ALA A 26 -1.50 4.74 15.11
CA ALA A 26 -0.82 5.99 15.44
C ALA A 26 -0.05 6.60 14.25
N TYR A 27 0.71 5.80 13.48
CA TYR A 27 1.41 6.30 12.29
C TYR A 27 0.43 6.75 11.20
N THR A 28 -0.65 6.00 11.00
CA THR A 28 -1.67 6.34 10.00
C THR A 28 -2.37 7.66 10.37
N TRP A 29 -2.69 7.84 11.65
CA TRP A 29 -3.22 9.10 12.19
C TRP A 29 -2.27 10.28 11.95
N CYS A 30 -0.97 10.10 12.22
CA CYS A 30 0.04 11.12 11.93
C CYS A 30 0.02 11.53 10.45
N VAL A 31 -0.06 10.58 9.52
CA VAL A 31 -0.10 10.86 8.07
C VAL A 31 -1.34 11.66 7.68
N ILE A 32 -2.51 11.31 8.20
CA ILE A 32 -3.78 12.00 7.90
C ILE A 32 -3.81 13.41 8.49
N SER A 33 -3.18 13.60 9.65
CA SER A 33 -3.14 14.87 10.38
C SER A 33 -2.02 15.81 9.93
N VAL A 34 -1.12 15.39 9.03
CA VAL A 34 -0.08 16.28 8.48
C VAL A 34 -0.73 17.48 7.81
N ASP A 35 -0.19 18.67 8.13
CA ASP A 35 -0.51 19.88 7.40
C ASP A 35 0.31 19.93 6.08
N ALA A 36 -0.16 19.20 5.07
CA ALA A 36 0.36 19.29 3.72
C ALA A 36 -0.63 19.98 2.76
N PRO A 37 -0.18 20.40 1.57
CA PRO A 37 -1.08 21.00 0.59
C PRO A 37 -2.16 20.02 0.08
N GLU A 38 -3.30 20.55 -0.36
CA GLU A 38 -4.43 19.76 -0.88
C GLU A 38 -4.10 18.91 -2.13
N TRP A 39 -3.02 19.23 -2.85
CA TRP A 39 -2.56 18.40 -3.96
C TRP A 39 -1.80 17.15 -3.50
N TYR A 40 -1.37 17.10 -2.23
CA TYR A 40 -0.59 16.00 -1.67
C TYR A 40 -1.49 14.89 -1.09
N PHE A 41 -2.65 15.25 -0.55
CA PHE A 41 -3.66 14.30 -0.06
C PHE A 41 -5.07 14.73 -0.44
N CYS A 42 -5.97 13.75 -0.56
CA CYS A 42 -7.38 14.03 -0.79
C CYS A 42 -7.99 14.74 0.44
N PRO A 43 -8.51 15.98 0.31
CA PRO A 43 -9.07 16.73 1.44
C PRO A 43 -10.23 16.01 2.16
N VAL A 44 -10.94 15.13 1.46
CA VAL A 44 -12.02 14.29 2.01
C VAL A 44 -11.54 13.47 3.21
N TYR A 45 -10.28 13.01 3.22
CA TYR A 45 -9.76 12.28 4.37
C TYR A 45 -9.70 13.14 5.62
N LYS A 46 -9.36 14.43 5.52
CA LYS A 46 -9.43 15.35 6.66
C LYS A 46 -10.86 15.63 7.11
N THR A 47 -11.82 15.58 6.20
CA THR A 47 -13.25 15.74 6.55
C THR A 47 -13.79 14.53 7.30
N ILE A 48 -13.45 13.31 6.87
CA ILE A 48 -13.98 12.06 7.45
C ILE A 48 -13.18 11.63 8.69
N LEU A 49 -11.85 11.80 8.64
CA LEU A 49 -10.89 11.34 9.63
C LEU A 49 -10.21 12.52 10.35
N GLY A 50 -10.87 13.68 10.41
CA GLY A 50 -10.27 14.89 11.00
C GLY A 50 -10.19 14.87 12.53
N LYS A 51 -10.94 13.98 13.18
CA LYS A 51 -10.92 13.76 14.63
C LYS A 51 -10.35 12.38 14.93
N GLN A 52 -9.46 12.32 15.92
CA GLN A 52 -8.80 11.07 16.28
C GLN A 52 -9.80 10.02 16.76
N GLU A 53 -10.85 10.45 17.47
CA GLU A 53 -11.93 9.57 17.94
C GLU A 53 -12.68 8.88 16.78
N ASP A 54 -12.96 9.62 15.69
CA ASP A 54 -13.64 9.07 14.51
C ASP A 54 -12.72 8.08 13.77
N PHE A 55 -11.43 8.40 13.68
CA PHE A 55 -10.42 7.51 13.11
C PHE A 55 -10.26 6.22 13.91
N ASP A 56 -10.09 6.32 15.23
CA ASP A 56 -9.94 5.17 16.12
C ASP A 56 -11.19 4.27 16.07
N LYS A 57 -12.38 4.87 16.02
CA LYS A 57 -13.63 4.15 15.84
C LYS A 57 -13.65 3.37 14.52
N ILE A 58 -13.33 4.01 13.40
CA ILE A 58 -13.28 3.35 12.09
C ILE A 58 -12.26 2.22 12.10
N CYS A 59 -11.04 2.44 12.61
CA CYS A 59 -10.02 1.40 12.73
C CYS A 59 -10.47 0.21 13.59
N SER A 60 -11.28 0.44 14.64
CA SER A 60 -11.84 -0.62 15.46
C SER A 60 -12.93 -1.44 14.75
N GLU A 61 -13.70 -0.80 13.87
CA GLU A 61 -14.79 -1.42 13.10
C GLU A 61 -14.29 -2.09 11.80
N THR A 62 -13.16 -1.62 11.26
CA THR A 62 -12.54 -2.13 10.03
C THR A 62 -11.09 -2.55 10.28
N PRO A 63 -10.84 -3.67 10.97
CA PRO A 63 -9.48 -4.13 11.24
C PRO A 63 -8.75 -4.44 9.93
N ILE A 64 -7.60 -3.81 9.73
CA ILE A 64 -6.70 -4.05 8.60
C ILE A 64 -5.72 -5.14 9.00
N ALA A 65 -5.66 -6.22 8.22
CA ALA A 65 -4.61 -7.22 8.37
C ALA A 65 -3.43 -6.84 7.47
N LEU A 66 -2.20 -6.91 7.96
CA LEU A 66 -1.01 -6.72 7.13
C LEU A 66 -0.38 -8.06 6.79
N ALA A 67 0.24 -8.15 5.62
CA ALA A 67 1.08 -9.28 5.26
C ALA A 67 2.24 -9.45 6.26
N PRO A 68 2.64 -10.69 6.59
CA PRO A 68 3.73 -10.95 7.52
C PRO A 68 5.01 -10.18 7.13
N GLY A 69 5.60 -9.48 8.10
CA GLY A 69 6.82 -8.69 7.90
C GLY A 69 6.64 -7.36 7.15
N LEU A 70 5.46 -7.07 6.59
CA LEU A 70 5.24 -5.84 5.82
C LEU A 70 5.43 -4.58 6.66
N PHE A 71 5.07 -4.61 7.94
CA PHE A 71 5.21 -3.46 8.83
C PHE A 71 6.66 -3.00 9.02
N ASP A 72 7.62 -3.91 8.87
CA ASP A 72 9.04 -3.64 9.07
C ASP A 72 9.71 -3.16 7.76
N VAL A 73 9.13 -3.48 6.60
CA VAL A 73 9.69 -3.14 5.29
C VAL A 73 9.86 -1.63 5.07
N PRO A 74 8.86 -0.76 5.34
CA PRO A 74 9.03 0.69 5.19
C PRO A 74 10.07 1.31 6.13
N LYS A 75 10.46 0.59 7.19
CA LYS A 75 11.44 1.05 8.18
C LYS A 75 12.87 0.65 7.82
N ALA A 76 13.04 -0.20 6.81
CA ALA A 76 14.35 -0.69 6.41
C ALA A 76 15.10 0.36 5.56
N ASP A 77 16.40 0.49 5.79
CA ASP A 77 17.28 1.39 5.02
C ASP A 77 17.49 0.93 3.56
N THR A 78 17.13 -0.32 3.26
CA THR A 78 17.25 -0.92 1.94
C THR A 78 15.90 -1.47 1.47
N PRO A 79 15.59 -1.39 0.16
CA PRO A 79 14.38 -1.99 -0.39
C PRO A 79 14.28 -3.49 -0.06
N PRO A 80 13.06 -4.04 0.10
CA PRO A 80 12.89 -5.47 0.36
C PRO A 80 13.39 -6.29 -0.84
N PRO A 81 13.96 -7.48 -0.60
CA PRO A 81 14.32 -8.38 -1.69
C PRO A 81 13.06 -8.83 -2.45
N ILE A 82 13.22 -9.18 -3.72
CA ILE A 82 12.08 -9.64 -4.54
C ILE A 82 11.41 -10.90 -3.97
N ASP A 83 12.18 -11.74 -3.26
CA ASP A 83 11.65 -12.95 -2.61
C ASP A 83 10.68 -12.64 -1.48
N PHE A 84 10.81 -11.50 -0.80
CA PHE A 84 9.80 -11.04 0.14
C PHE A 84 8.47 -10.83 -0.59
N LEU A 85 8.49 -10.18 -1.75
CA LEU A 85 7.28 -9.92 -2.55
C LEU A 85 6.66 -11.20 -3.08
N ARG A 86 7.46 -12.24 -3.36
CA ARG A 86 6.99 -13.58 -3.74
C ARG A 86 6.45 -14.41 -2.57
N SER A 87 6.80 -14.03 -1.35
CA SER A 87 6.33 -14.68 -0.11
C SER A 87 5.02 -14.08 0.42
N LEU A 88 4.51 -13.02 -0.23
CA LEU A 88 3.26 -12.39 0.17
C LEU A 88 2.10 -13.39 0.06
N PRO A 89 1.09 -13.29 0.96
CA PRO A 89 -0.09 -14.16 0.90
C PRO A 89 -0.78 -14.08 -0.45
N GLU A 90 -1.11 -15.22 -1.05
CA GLU A 90 -1.86 -15.23 -2.30
C GLU A 90 -3.32 -14.78 -2.10
N VAL A 91 -3.93 -14.31 -3.18
CA VAL A 91 -5.37 -13.98 -3.20
C VAL A 91 -6.16 -15.28 -3.38
N ASP A 92 -6.38 -16.00 -2.29
CA ASP A 92 -7.06 -17.31 -2.30
C ASP A 92 -8.57 -17.23 -2.05
N THR A 93 -9.03 -16.17 -1.38
CA THR A 93 -10.40 -16.04 -0.89
C THR A 93 -11.13 -14.86 -1.51
N ALA A 94 -12.39 -15.09 -1.87
CA ALA A 94 -13.30 -14.01 -2.20
C ALA A 94 -13.67 -13.26 -0.91
N GLY A 95 -13.86 -11.94 -1.00
CA GLY A 95 -14.58 -11.22 0.05
C GLY A 95 -13.83 -10.13 0.81
N PHE A 96 -12.63 -9.71 0.39
CA PHE A 96 -11.95 -8.57 1.02
C PHE A 96 -11.51 -7.51 0.01
N TRP A 97 -11.69 -6.23 0.38
CA TRP A 97 -10.93 -5.15 -0.23
C TRP A 97 -9.49 -5.24 0.26
N GLY A 98 -8.56 -4.83 -0.57
CA GLY A 98 -7.15 -4.93 -0.19
C GLY A 98 -6.23 -4.26 -1.18
N ILE A 99 -4.98 -4.15 -0.77
CA ILE A 99 -3.87 -3.68 -1.56
C ILE A 99 -3.04 -4.90 -1.93
N TYR A 100 -2.63 -4.99 -3.19
CA TYR A 100 -1.88 -6.12 -3.72
C TYR A 100 -0.62 -5.65 -4.46
N ALA A 101 0.32 -6.57 -4.60
CA ALA A 101 1.51 -6.46 -5.40
C ALA A 101 1.48 -7.49 -6.54
N LEU A 102 1.85 -7.05 -7.75
CA LEU A 102 2.12 -7.89 -8.90
C LEU A 102 3.61 -7.88 -9.19
N VAL A 103 4.21 -9.06 -9.24
CA VAL A 103 5.58 -9.26 -9.71
C VAL A 103 5.54 -9.66 -11.17
N MET A 104 6.25 -8.91 -12.02
CA MET A 104 6.30 -9.14 -13.45
C MET A 104 7.73 -9.34 -13.91
N GLU A 105 7.98 -10.42 -14.63
CA GLU A 105 9.33 -10.85 -14.99
C GLU A 105 9.49 -11.05 -16.49
N LYS A 106 10.73 -10.88 -16.95
CA LYS A 106 11.14 -11.14 -18.32
C LYS A 106 12.60 -11.58 -18.28
N LEU A 107 12.90 -12.70 -18.94
CA LEU A 107 14.24 -13.29 -18.91
C LEU A 107 15.31 -12.29 -19.38
N GLY A 108 16.32 -12.06 -18.55
CA GLY A 108 17.41 -11.13 -18.84
C GLY A 108 17.08 -9.65 -18.61
N PHE A 109 15.93 -9.32 -18.02
CA PHE A 109 15.52 -7.95 -17.71
C PHE A 109 15.20 -7.78 -16.22
N PRO A 110 15.31 -6.54 -15.68
CA PRO A 110 14.91 -6.25 -14.31
C PRO A 110 13.43 -6.57 -14.05
N VAL A 111 13.12 -7.06 -12.86
CA VAL A 111 11.76 -7.32 -12.41
C VAL A 111 10.97 -6.02 -12.30
N LYS A 112 9.69 -6.06 -12.68
CA LYS A 112 8.75 -4.95 -12.52
C LYS A 112 7.77 -5.25 -11.39
N LEU A 113 7.53 -4.24 -10.55
CA LEU A 113 6.55 -4.28 -9.49
C LEU A 113 5.38 -3.35 -9.83
N CYS A 114 4.16 -3.84 -9.67
CA CYS A 114 2.97 -2.99 -9.65
C CYS A 114 2.24 -3.17 -8.33
N VAL A 115 1.95 -2.06 -7.64
CA VAL A 115 1.08 -2.04 -6.47
C VAL A 115 -0.27 -1.46 -6.87
N GLY A 116 -1.35 -2.11 -6.47
CA GLY A 116 -2.71 -1.66 -6.78
C GLY A 116 -3.68 -1.99 -5.66
N SER A 117 -4.91 -1.51 -5.79
CA SER A 117 -6.00 -1.82 -4.87
C SER A 117 -7.17 -2.49 -5.59
N GLY A 118 -7.91 -3.30 -4.84
CA GLY A 118 -9.10 -4.02 -5.32
C GLY A 118 -10.32 -3.70 -4.47
N THR A 119 -10.97 -2.57 -4.76
CA THR A 119 -12.07 -2.02 -3.95
C THR A 119 -13.45 -2.21 -4.59
N ASN A 120 -13.56 -3.03 -5.63
CA ASN A 120 -14.84 -3.29 -6.30
C ASN A 120 -15.86 -3.89 -5.30
N ALA A 121 -17.08 -3.37 -5.26
CA ALA A 121 -18.09 -3.80 -4.29
C ALA A 121 -18.51 -5.28 -4.43
N ARG A 122 -18.48 -5.82 -5.65
CA ARG A 122 -18.93 -7.18 -5.97
C ARG A 122 -17.81 -8.21 -5.80
N ASP A 123 -16.73 -8.02 -6.53
CA ASP A 123 -15.67 -9.03 -6.66
C ASP A 123 -14.35 -8.64 -5.94
N ARG A 124 -14.26 -7.41 -5.45
CA ARG A 124 -13.15 -6.91 -4.61
C ARG A 124 -11.77 -7.18 -5.23
N VAL A 125 -10.75 -7.59 -4.44
CA VAL A 125 -9.41 -7.92 -4.97
C VAL A 125 -9.45 -9.10 -5.94
N LEU A 126 -10.28 -10.11 -5.68
CA LEU A 126 -10.37 -11.30 -6.52
C LEU A 126 -10.81 -10.96 -7.95
N GLY A 127 -11.81 -10.08 -8.12
CA GLY A 127 -12.21 -9.59 -9.44
C GLY A 127 -11.05 -8.97 -10.19
N ARG A 128 -10.21 -8.23 -9.48
CA ARG A 128 -9.04 -7.61 -10.06
C ARG A 128 -7.96 -8.62 -10.46
N MET A 129 -7.78 -9.70 -9.70
CA MET A 129 -6.89 -10.79 -10.10
C MET A 129 -7.39 -11.49 -11.38
N ARG A 130 -8.70 -11.72 -11.51
CA ARG A 130 -9.29 -12.29 -12.73
C ARG A 130 -9.09 -11.39 -13.96
N ASP A 131 -9.18 -10.07 -13.79
CA ASP A 131 -8.89 -9.10 -14.85
C ASP A 131 -7.44 -9.27 -15.35
N TYR A 132 -6.47 -9.39 -14.43
CA TYR A 132 -5.07 -9.62 -14.78
C TYR A 132 -4.87 -10.96 -15.50
N ASP A 133 -5.48 -12.04 -15.00
CA ASP A 133 -5.38 -13.37 -15.60
C ASP A 133 -5.93 -13.42 -17.03
N ARG A 134 -7.01 -12.67 -17.28
CA ARG A 134 -7.64 -12.55 -18.60
C ARG A 134 -7.03 -11.46 -19.47
N GLN A 135 -6.06 -10.70 -18.94
CA GLN A 135 -5.52 -9.49 -19.56
C GLN A 135 -6.61 -8.47 -19.96
N GLN A 136 -7.66 -8.37 -19.16
CA GLN A 136 -8.79 -7.46 -19.34
C GLN A 136 -8.68 -6.27 -18.39
N LEU A 137 -9.19 -5.10 -18.80
CA LEU A 137 -9.29 -3.89 -17.95
C LEU A 137 -7.97 -3.50 -17.23
N LEU A 138 -6.83 -3.78 -17.87
CA LEU A 138 -5.51 -3.50 -17.31
C LEU A 138 -5.31 -1.98 -17.14
N PRO A 139 -4.74 -1.52 -16.02
CA PRO A 139 -4.28 -0.14 -15.90
C PRO A 139 -3.34 0.20 -17.04
N ARG A 140 -3.38 1.46 -17.50
CA ARG A 140 -2.55 1.97 -18.59
C ARG A 140 -1.08 1.55 -18.46
N PHE A 141 -0.51 1.68 -17.26
CA PHE A 141 0.91 1.37 -17.03
C PHE A 141 1.21 -0.12 -16.87
N VAL A 142 0.24 -0.92 -16.41
CA VAL A 142 0.40 -2.38 -16.33
C VAL A 142 0.33 -3.00 -17.73
N LYS A 143 -0.52 -2.47 -18.61
CA LYS A 143 -0.65 -2.93 -20.00
C LYS A 143 0.67 -2.90 -20.78
N LEU A 144 1.53 -1.92 -20.48
CA LEU A 144 2.85 -1.78 -21.11
C LEU A 144 3.81 -2.93 -20.79
N ALA A 145 3.62 -3.65 -19.68
CA ALA A 145 4.51 -4.72 -19.29
C ALA A 145 4.31 -5.99 -20.17
N PRO A 146 3.09 -6.54 -20.32
CA PRO A 146 2.83 -7.61 -21.30
C PRO A 146 3.20 -7.24 -22.73
N GLU A 147 2.91 -6.00 -23.17
CA GLU A 147 3.29 -5.51 -24.50
C GLU A 147 4.82 -5.52 -24.71
N ALA A 148 5.60 -5.32 -23.65
CA ALA A 148 7.06 -5.42 -23.66
C ALA A 148 7.60 -6.85 -23.42
N GLY A 149 6.73 -7.86 -23.37
CA GLY A 149 7.08 -9.27 -23.19
C GLY A 149 7.33 -9.69 -21.73
N TYR A 150 6.81 -8.95 -20.74
CA TYR A 150 6.81 -9.39 -19.34
C TYR A 150 5.61 -10.29 -19.05
N THR A 151 5.79 -11.23 -18.13
CA THR A 151 4.72 -12.07 -17.59
C THR A 151 4.49 -11.75 -16.12
N ILE A 152 3.24 -11.76 -15.66
CA ILE A 152 2.95 -11.71 -14.22
C ILE A 152 3.30 -13.08 -13.64
N THR A 153 4.29 -13.14 -12.74
CA THR A 153 4.78 -14.40 -12.16
C THR A 153 4.33 -14.60 -10.71
N HIS A 154 3.98 -13.54 -9.99
CA HIS A 154 3.43 -13.63 -8.65
C HIS A 154 2.42 -12.51 -8.36
N ARG A 155 1.45 -12.80 -7.48
CA ARG A 155 0.36 -11.92 -7.05
C ARG A 155 0.18 -12.09 -5.54
N GLY A 156 0.47 -11.06 -4.78
CA GLY A 156 0.42 -11.12 -3.31
C GLY A 156 -0.38 -10.00 -2.69
N LEU A 157 -1.01 -10.27 -1.55
CA LEU A 157 -1.68 -9.27 -0.72
C LEU A 157 -0.68 -8.55 0.17
N LEU A 158 -0.83 -7.23 0.28
CA LEU A 158 -0.12 -6.40 1.24
C LEU A 158 -0.97 -6.17 2.49
N CYS A 159 -2.27 -5.87 2.28
CA CYS A 159 -3.25 -5.72 3.33
C CYS A 159 -4.68 -5.89 2.82
#